data_AF-A0A183GVA2-F1
#
_entry.id   AF-A0A183GVA2-F1
#
_cell.length_a   1.000
_cell.length_b   1.000
_cell.length_c   1.000
_cell.angle_alpha   90.00
_cell.angle_beta   90.00
_cell.angle_gamma   90.00
#
_symmetry.space_group_name_H-M   'P 1'
#
loop_
_entity.id
_entity.type
_entity.pdbx_description
1 polymer ?
#
loop_
_entity_poly.entity_id
_entity_poly.type
_entity_poly.pdbx_seq_one_letter_code
_entity_poly.pdbx_strand_id
1 'polypeptide(L)'
;LTAWYNQDNMMYYVSQGSFYPTPPKWSITDKKAPLLAIGIIAFAVFVVISILLFNPWAALNILVILVVMTVELAGFMGWAGVKMNPVSAVTLITAVGIGVEFTAHVVLAYLTSLGTRSERTSSAIDRVFVPVIHGALSTLLGILMLGFSEFEFVVKYFFVVMSALIVIGVINGLILLPVLLSLMGAPQEWIL
;
A
#
# COMPACT_ATOMS: atom_id res chain seq x y z
N LEU A 1 -5.13 16.44 28.11
CA LEU A 1 -3.69 16.44 27.76
C LEU A 1 -2.88 15.47 28.62
N THR A 2 -3.04 15.46 29.95
CA THR A 2 -2.32 14.55 30.86
C THR A 2 -2.76 13.08 30.78
N ALA A 3 -4.02 12.80 30.48
CA ALA A 3 -4.52 11.42 30.34
C ALA A 3 -3.92 10.68 29.13
N TRP A 4 -3.73 11.37 28.00
CA TRP A 4 -3.12 10.81 26.80
C TRP A 4 -1.60 10.60 26.96
N TYR A 5 -0.91 11.54 27.60
CA TYR A 5 0.51 11.38 27.94
C TYR A 5 0.76 10.18 28.86
N ASN A 6 -0.17 9.91 29.79
CA ASN A 6 -0.10 8.72 30.64
C ASN A 6 -0.48 7.43 29.90
N GLN A 7 -1.41 7.46 28.94
CA GLN A 7 -1.75 6.31 28.11
C GLN A 7 -0.57 5.89 27.22
N ASP A 8 0.12 6.85 26.60
CA ASP A 8 1.30 6.61 25.76
C ASP A 8 2.49 6.09 26.57
N ASN A 9 2.70 6.63 27.78
CA ASN A 9 3.71 6.11 28.70
C ASN A 9 3.34 4.71 29.21
N MET A 10 2.08 4.42 29.52
CA MET A 10 1.66 3.07 29.89
C MET A 10 1.84 2.08 28.73
N MET A 11 1.55 2.47 27.49
CA MET A 11 1.81 1.62 26.32
C MET A 11 3.30 1.41 26.10
N TYR A 12 4.14 2.42 26.36
CA TYR A 12 5.59 2.30 26.40
C TYR A 12 6.04 1.32 27.49
N TYR A 13 5.56 1.44 28.73
CA TYR A 13 5.92 0.54 29.84
C TYR A 13 5.35 -0.88 29.67
N VAL A 14 4.18 -1.06 29.06
CA VAL A 14 3.60 -2.37 28.73
C VAL A 14 4.39 -3.02 27.58
N SER A 15 4.86 -2.23 26.60
CA SER A 15 5.75 -2.73 25.54
C SER A 15 7.10 -3.18 26.10
N GLN A 16 7.66 -2.46 27.09
CA GLN A 16 8.91 -2.81 27.77
C GLN A 16 8.71 -3.95 28.80
N GLY A 17 7.53 -4.02 29.44
CA GLY A 17 7.16 -5.03 30.43
C GLY A 17 6.87 -6.41 29.83
N SER A 18 6.51 -6.47 28.54
CA SER A 18 6.35 -7.74 27.80
C SER A 18 7.68 -8.42 27.46
N PHE A 19 8.82 -7.75 27.70
CA PHE A 19 10.16 -8.25 27.42
C PHE A 19 10.91 -8.68 28.69
N TYR A 20 10.21 -9.29 29.65
CA TYR A 20 10.85 -10.06 30.71
C TYR A 20 10.56 -11.56 30.50
N PRO A 21 11.59 -12.37 30.20
CA PRO A 21 13.01 -12.02 30.16
C PRO A 21 13.39 -11.15 28.94
N THR A 22 14.42 -10.31 29.12
CA THR A 22 14.98 -9.47 28.05
C THR A 22 15.31 -10.34 26.84
N PRO A 23 14.95 -9.92 25.60
CA PRO A 23 15.25 -10.70 24.42
C PRO A 23 16.78 -10.93 24.37
N PRO A 24 17.25 -12.15 24.07
CA PRO A 24 18.68 -12.42 24.09
C PRO A 24 19.39 -11.50 23.09
N LYS A 25 20.63 -11.10 23.40
CA LYS A 25 21.40 -10.07 22.65
C LYS A 25 21.55 -10.33 21.13
N TRP A 26 21.23 -11.54 20.67
CA TRP A 26 21.16 -11.90 19.25
C TRP A 26 20.03 -11.22 18.47
N SER A 27 19.01 -10.63 19.10
CA SER A 27 17.82 -10.13 18.40
C SER A 27 17.94 -8.68 17.94
N ILE A 28 18.73 -7.86 18.64
CA ILE A 28 18.89 -6.43 18.34
C ILE A 28 20.14 -6.15 17.47
N THR A 29 21.10 -7.09 17.44
CA THR A 29 22.35 -6.93 16.68
C THR A 29 22.25 -7.50 15.25
N ASP A 30 21.21 -8.28 14.96
CA ASP A 30 21.02 -8.85 13.64
C ASP A 30 20.44 -7.79 12.69
N LYS A 31 21.33 -7.06 12.01
CA LYS A 31 20.95 -6.16 10.89
C LYS A 31 20.12 -6.87 9.81
N LYS A 32 20.08 -8.20 9.83
CA LYS A 32 19.29 -9.07 8.94
C LYS A 32 17.84 -9.24 9.39
N ALA A 33 17.51 -9.11 10.67
CA ALA A 33 16.15 -9.34 11.19
C ALA A 33 15.05 -8.46 10.55
N PRO A 34 15.22 -7.12 10.40
CA PRO A 34 14.22 -6.30 9.73
C PRO A 34 14.11 -6.61 8.23
N LEU A 35 15.23 -6.94 7.57
CA LEU A 35 15.23 -7.35 6.16
C LEU A 35 14.49 -8.67 5.95
N LEU A 36 14.65 -9.63 6.87
CA LEU A 36 13.93 -10.89 6.87
C LEU A 36 12.43 -10.67 7.10
N ALA A 37 12.04 -9.80 8.03
CA ALA A 37 10.63 -9.51 8.28
C ALA A 37 9.94 -8.87 7.05
N ILE A 38 10.59 -7.88 6.42
CA ILE A 38 10.09 -7.25 5.19
C ILE A 38 10.01 -8.30 4.06
N GLY A 39 11.01 -9.17 3.95
CA GLY A 39 11.01 -10.27 2.97
C GLY A 39 9.85 -11.25 3.18
N ILE A 40 9.55 -11.63 4.42
CA ILE A 40 8.44 -12.53 4.75
C ILE A 40 7.09 -11.88 4.40
N ILE A 41 6.91 -10.60 4.75
CA ILE A 41 5.67 -9.87 4.45
C ILE A 41 5.49 -9.73 2.93
N ALA A 42 6.54 -9.33 2.21
CA ALA A 42 6.51 -9.22 0.75
C ALA A 42 6.20 -10.57 0.09
N PHE A 43 6.79 -11.66 0.60
CA PHE A 43 6.51 -13.01 0.12
C PHE A 43 5.08 -13.45 0.41
N ALA A 44 4.55 -13.17 1.60
CA ALA A 44 3.16 -13.49 1.94
C ALA A 44 2.17 -12.74 1.04
N VAL A 45 2.39 -11.44 0.81
CA VAL A 45 1.59 -10.62 -0.13
C VAL A 45 1.67 -11.19 -1.55
N PHE A 46 2.88 -11.55 -2.01
CA PHE A 46 3.07 -12.19 -3.30
C PHE A 46 2.30 -13.50 -3.45
N VAL A 47 2.36 -14.39 -2.45
CA VAL A 47 1.65 -15.68 -2.45
C VAL A 47 0.14 -15.46 -2.52
N VAL A 48 -0.40 -14.57 -1.68
CA VAL A 48 -1.85 -14.26 -1.67
C VAL A 48 -2.31 -13.72 -3.02
N ILE A 49 -1.59 -12.75 -3.59
CA ILE A 49 -1.93 -12.17 -4.90
C ILE A 49 -1.79 -13.20 -6.03
N SER A 50 -0.75 -14.03 -5.98
CA SER A 50 -0.52 -15.09 -6.98
C SER A 50 -1.61 -16.15 -6.96
N ILE A 51 -2.12 -16.52 -5.77
CA ILE A 51 -3.26 -17.45 -5.64
C ILE A 51 -4.53 -16.79 -6.18
N LEU A 52 -4.77 -15.53 -5.82
CA LEU A 52 -5.98 -14.81 -6.20
C LEU A 52 -6.09 -14.57 -7.72
N LEU A 53 -4.97 -14.31 -8.39
CA LEU A 53 -4.93 -14.04 -9.83
C LEU A 53 -4.63 -15.28 -10.68
N PHE A 54 -4.27 -16.42 -10.07
CA PHE A 54 -3.79 -17.62 -10.77
C PHE A 54 -2.64 -17.36 -11.78
N ASN A 55 -1.92 -16.24 -11.63
CA ASN A 55 -0.85 -15.83 -12.52
C ASN A 55 0.31 -15.20 -11.73
N PRO A 56 1.43 -15.92 -11.51
CA PRO A 56 2.53 -15.43 -10.69
C PRO A 56 3.28 -14.25 -11.33
N TRP A 57 3.26 -14.15 -12.67
CA TRP A 57 3.90 -13.04 -13.38
C TRP A 57 3.13 -11.73 -13.20
N ALA A 58 1.80 -11.79 -13.25
CA ALA A 58 0.94 -10.66 -12.95
C ALA A 58 1.07 -10.22 -11.47
N ALA A 59 1.16 -11.19 -10.55
CA ALA A 59 1.38 -10.92 -9.13
C ALA A 59 2.71 -10.20 -8.86
N LEU A 60 3.77 -10.53 -9.61
CA LEU A 60 5.07 -9.86 -9.49
C LEU A 60 4.99 -8.39 -9.92
N ASN A 61 4.26 -8.08 -11.00
CA ASN A 61 4.06 -6.69 -11.44
C ASN A 61 3.31 -5.86 -10.39
N ILE A 62 2.28 -6.44 -9.75
CA ILE A 62 1.57 -5.79 -8.66
C ILE A 62 2.50 -5.53 -7.48
N LEU A 63 3.29 -6.54 -7.08
CA LEU A 63 4.22 -6.40 -5.96
C LEU A 63 5.21 -5.26 -6.17
N VAL A 64 5.78 -5.13 -7.39
CA VAL A 64 6.69 -4.03 -7.73
C VAL A 64 6.01 -2.67 -7.53
N ILE A 65 4.78 -2.50 -8.02
CA ILE A 65 4.01 -1.26 -7.85
C ILE A 65 3.72 -0.98 -6.37
N LEU A 66 3.35 -1.99 -5.59
CA LEU A 66 3.09 -1.81 -4.15
C LEU A 66 4.32 -1.35 -3.39
N VAL A 67 5.49 -1.88 -3.72
CA VAL A 67 6.77 -1.43 -3.13
C VAL A 67 7.04 0.02 -3.52
N VAL A 68 6.82 0.41 -4.79
CA VAL A 68 6.99 1.80 -5.22
C VAL A 68 6.03 2.73 -4.47
N MET A 69 4.73 2.42 -4.43
CA MET A 69 3.73 3.24 -3.72
C MET A 69 4.04 3.41 -2.23
N THR A 70 4.47 2.34 -1.56
CA THR A 70 4.81 2.40 -0.13
C THR A 70 6.06 3.25 0.13
N VAL A 71 7.07 3.16 -0.74
CA VAL A 71 8.27 4.00 -0.66
C VAL A 71 7.94 5.46 -0.93
N GLU A 72 7.10 5.76 -1.93
CA GLU A 72 6.66 7.12 -2.24
C GLU A 72 5.87 7.74 -1.09
N LEU A 73 4.94 6.99 -0.49
CA LEU A 73 4.19 7.48 0.66
C LEU A 73 5.09 7.69 1.87
N ALA A 74 6.01 6.76 2.16
CA ALA A 74 6.98 6.92 3.25
C ALA A 74 7.88 8.14 3.02
N GLY A 75 8.29 8.38 1.77
CA GLY A 75 9.04 9.58 1.38
C GLY A 75 8.23 10.87 1.57
N PHE A 76 6.96 10.86 1.17
CA PHE A 76 6.04 11.98 1.39
C PHE A 76 5.82 12.26 2.89
N MET A 77 5.67 11.22 3.71
CA MET A 77 5.55 11.36 5.16
C MET A 77 6.81 11.99 5.78
N GLY A 78 7.99 11.60 5.31
CA GLY A 78 9.26 12.22 5.70
C GLY A 78 9.32 13.71 5.33
N TRP A 79 8.91 14.05 4.11
CA TRP A 79 8.86 15.44 3.63
C TRP A 79 7.82 16.29 4.37
N ALA A 80 6.64 15.74 4.67
CA ALA A 80 5.58 16.39 5.44
C ALA A 80 5.90 16.54 6.94
N GLY A 81 7.07 16.05 7.39
CA GLY A 81 7.50 16.09 8.79
C GLY A 81 6.60 15.25 9.70
N VAL A 82 6.00 14.18 9.17
CA VAL A 82 5.18 13.23 9.92
C VAL A 82 6.12 12.24 10.60
N LYS A 83 6.13 12.24 11.94
CA LYS A 83 6.97 11.31 12.71
C LYS A 83 6.42 9.88 12.58
N MET A 84 7.32 8.90 12.44
CA MET A 84 6.97 7.48 12.48
C MET A 84 6.45 7.10 13.87
N ASN A 85 5.15 6.87 13.99
CA ASN A 85 4.50 6.33 15.18
C ASN A 85 3.61 5.12 14.80
N PRO A 86 3.01 4.42 15.77
CA PRO A 86 2.10 3.30 15.46
C PRO A 86 0.91 3.68 14.56
N VAL A 87 0.36 4.88 14.71
CA VAL A 87 -0.73 5.42 13.87
C VAL A 87 -0.28 5.57 12.41
N SER A 88 0.90 6.16 12.19
CA SER A 88 1.44 6.36 10.85
C SER A 88 1.85 5.03 10.20
N ALA A 89 2.25 4.03 11.00
CA ALA A 89 2.48 2.67 10.54
C ALA A 89 1.18 2.00 10.08
N VAL A 90 0.07 2.20 10.78
CA VAL A 90 -1.26 1.73 10.32
C VAL A 90 -1.63 2.37 8.98
N THR A 91 -1.38 3.66 8.80
CA THR A 91 -1.61 4.35 7.52
C THR A 91 -0.80 3.74 6.37
N LEU A 92 0.45 3.34 6.61
CA LEU A 92 1.26 2.62 5.62
C LEU A 92 0.69 1.22 5.30
N ILE A 93 0.13 0.52 6.28
CA ILE A 93 -0.56 -0.76 6.04
C ILE A 93 -1.83 -0.53 5.21
N THR A 94 -2.60 0.50 5.52
CA THR A 94 -3.76 0.92 4.72
C THR A 94 -3.35 1.27 3.29
N ALA A 95 -2.18 1.88 3.10
CA ALA A 95 -1.63 2.17 1.78
C ALA A 95 -1.41 0.93 0.93
N VAL A 96 -0.87 -0.14 1.52
CA VAL A 96 -0.74 -1.43 0.83
C VAL A 96 -2.11 -1.96 0.43
N GLY A 97 -3.11 -1.90 1.30
CA GLY A 97 -4.47 -2.36 1.01
C GLY A 97 -5.13 -1.62 -0.15
N ILE A 98 -5.12 -0.29 -0.12
CA ILE A 98 -5.68 0.57 -1.18
C ILE A 98 -4.89 0.40 -2.49
N GLY A 99 -3.56 0.27 -2.41
CA GLY A 99 -2.73 -0.03 -3.57
C GLY A 99 -3.08 -1.36 -4.22
N VAL A 100 -3.34 -2.42 -3.44
CA VAL A 100 -3.76 -3.72 -3.95
C VAL A 100 -5.11 -3.62 -4.66
N GLU A 101 -6.07 -2.88 -4.10
CA GLU A 101 -7.39 -2.67 -4.70
C GLU A 101 -7.27 -2.08 -6.12
N PHE A 102 -6.57 -0.95 -6.27
CA PHE A 102 -6.41 -0.30 -7.57
C PHE A 102 -5.64 -1.17 -8.58
N THR A 103 -4.56 -1.81 -8.14
CA THR A 103 -3.71 -2.59 -9.03
C THR A 103 -4.34 -3.91 -9.46
N ALA A 104 -5.08 -4.59 -8.56
CA ALA A 104 -5.75 -5.85 -8.86
C ALA A 104 -6.87 -5.68 -9.90
N HIS A 105 -7.67 -4.61 -9.82
CA HIS A 105 -8.72 -4.34 -10.81
C HIS A 105 -8.16 -4.14 -12.22
N VAL A 106 -7.08 -3.35 -12.34
CA VAL A 106 -6.42 -3.09 -13.63
C VAL A 106 -5.81 -4.37 -14.20
N VAL A 107 -5.10 -5.15 -13.38
CA VAL A 107 -4.50 -6.42 -13.82
C VAL A 107 -5.57 -7.43 -14.21
N LEU A 108 -6.66 -7.56 -13.46
CA LEU A 108 -7.75 -8.46 -13.81
C LEU A 108 -8.41 -8.05 -15.13
N ALA A 109 -8.61 -6.76 -15.37
CA ALA A 109 -9.12 -6.25 -16.64
C ALA A 109 -8.16 -6.50 -17.81
N TYR A 110 -6.85 -6.46 -17.57
CA TYR A 110 -5.82 -6.82 -18.55
C TYR A 110 -5.81 -8.33 -18.86
N LEU A 111 -5.91 -9.18 -17.84
CA LEU A 111 -5.97 -10.64 -17.99
C LEU A 111 -7.24 -11.10 -18.73
N THR A 112 -8.35 -10.39 -18.56
CA THR A 112 -9.63 -10.70 -19.24
C THR A 112 -9.81 -10.02 -20.60
N SER A 113 -8.90 -9.13 -21.00
CA SER A 113 -8.91 -8.49 -22.32
C SER A 113 -8.18 -9.37 -23.34
N LEU A 114 -8.69 -9.40 -24.57
CA LEU A 114 -8.12 -10.12 -25.71
C LEU A 114 -7.33 -9.16 -26.61
N GLY A 115 -6.33 -9.67 -27.31
CA GLY A 115 -5.56 -8.92 -28.31
C GLY A 115 -4.07 -8.82 -28.00
N THR A 116 -3.39 -7.91 -28.68
CA THR A 116 -1.97 -7.62 -28.41
C THR A 116 -1.79 -6.96 -27.03
N ARG A 117 -0.57 -6.96 -26.49
CA ARG A 117 -0.28 -6.38 -25.16
C ARG A 117 -0.77 -4.93 -25.04
N SER A 118 -0.53 -4.11 -26.06
CA SER A 118 -0.98 -2.71 -26.09
C SER A 118 -2.49 -2.56 -26.13
N GLU A 119 -3.18 -3.37 -26.95
CA GLU A 119 -4.65 -3.35 -27.05
C GLU A 119 -5.30 -3.82 -25.74
N ARG A 120 -4.74 -4.86 -25.12
CA ARG A 120 -5.18 -5.36 -23.81
C ARG A 120 -5.01 -4.33 -22.72
N THR A 121 -3.87 -3.64 -22.68
CA THR A 121 -3.64 -2.54 -21.72
C THR A 121 -4.62 -1.38 -21.94
N SER A 122 -4.86 -0.98 -23.19
CA SER A 122 -5.82 0.09 -23.51
C SER A 122 -7.23 -0.30 -23.11
N SER A 123 -7.69 -1.49 -23.50
CA SER A 123 -9.01 -2.03 -23.15
C SER A 123 -9.19 -2.19 -21.65
N ALA A 124 -8.14 -2.62 -20.93
CA ALA A 124 -8.16 -2.72 -19.48
C ALA A 124 -8.38 -1.36 -18.82
N ILE A 125 -7.65 -0.34 -19.27
CA ILE A 125 -7.77 1.02 -18.74
C ILE A 125 -9.15 1.60 -19.00
N ASP A 126 -9.68 1.48 -20.22
CA ASP A 126 -11.02 1.98 -20.54
C ASP A 126 -12.11 1.36 -19.63
N ARG A 127 -11.95 0.08 -19.27
CA ARG A 127 -12.90 -0.62 -18.38
C ARG A 127 -12.79 -0.20 -16.92
N VAL A 128 -11.58 0.06 -16.43
CA VAL A 128 -11.33 0.28 -14.99
C VAL A 128 -11.19 1.75 -14.61
N PHE A 129 -10.97 2.65 -15.56
CA PHE A 129 -10.73 4.07 -15.31
C PHE A 129 -11.89 4.71 -14.52
N VAL A 130 -13.12 4.56 -15.02
CA VAL A 130 -14.32 5.12 -14.38
C VAL A 130 -14.50 4.58 -12.95
N PRO A 131 -14.58 3.26 -12.70
CA PRO A 131 -14.79 2.76 -11.35
C PRO A 131 -13.65 3.11 -10.38
N VAL A 132 -12.39 3.11 -10.83
CA VAL A 132 -11.24 3.48 -9.98
C VAL A 132 -11.31 4.95 -9.57
N ILE A 133 -11.60 5.86 -10.50
CA ILE A 133 -11.75 7.29 -10.19
C ILE A 133 -12.92 7.53 -9.23
N HIS A 134 -14.06 6.86 -9.44
CA HIS A 134 -15.20 6.97 -8.53
C HIS A 134 -14.88 6.42 -7.13
N GLY A 135 -14.14 5.30 -7.03
CA GLY A 135 -13.65 4.76 -5.76
C GLY A 135 -12.69 5.72 -5.05
N ALA A 136 -11.75 6.31 -5.79
CA ALA A 136 -10.83 7.31 -5.26
C ALA A 136 -11.56 8.58 -4.78
N LEU A 137 -12.56 9.06 -5.51
CA LEU A 137 -13.38 10.20 -5.10
C LEU A 137 -14.21 9.88 -3.85
N SER A 138 -14.81 8.69 -3.77
CA SER A 138 -15.58 8.26 -2.60
C SER A 138 -14.72 8.20 -1.34
N THR A 139 -13.52 7.63 -1.43
CA THR A 139 -12.57 7.59 -0.32
C THR A 139 -12.07 8.98 0.06
N LEU A 140 -11.80 9.86 -0.92
CA LEU A 140 -11.39 11.24 -0.68
C LEU A 140 -12.49 12.03 0.03
N LEU A 141 -13.75 11.88 -0.38
CA LEU A 141 -14.90 12.48 0.29
C LEU A 141 -15.04 11.96 1.73
N GLY A 142 -14.81 10.67 1.95
CA GLY A 142 -14.77 10.09 3.30
C GLY A 142 -13.67 10.69 4.18
N ILE A 143 -12.48 10.91 3.63
CA ILE A 143 -11.36 11.51 4.38
C ILE A 143 -11.55 13.02 4.57
N LEU A 144 -12.27 13.70 3.66
CA LEU A 144 -12.53 15.14 3.73
C LEU A 144 -13.18 15.55 5.07
N MET A 145 -14.03 14.70 5.65
CA MET A 145 -14.64 14.97 6.96
C MET A 145 -13.59 15.10 8.09
N LEU A 146 -12.45 14.41 7.97
CA LEU A 146 -11.34 14.48 8.94
C LEU A 146 -10.58 15.81 8.84
N GLY A 147 -10.63 16.47 7.69
CA GLY A 147 -10.00 17.78 7.48
C GLY A 147 -10.63 18.90 8.32
N PHE A 148 -11.89 18.74 8.74
CA PHE A 148 -12.59 19.68 9.61
C PHE A 148 -12.37 19.43 11.11
N SER A 149 -11.44 18.53 11.47
CA SER A 149 -11.13 18.26 12.87
C SER A 149 -10.34 19.40 13.51
N GLU A 150 -10.69 19.77 14.75
CA GLU A 150 -9.95 20.76 15.55
C GLU A 150 -8.56 20.25 16.00
N PHE A 151 -8.32 18.94 15.91
CA PHE A 151 -7.06 18.32 16.32
C PHE A 151 -6.05 18.34 15.17
N GLU A 152 -5.00 19.16 15.30
CA GLU A 152 -3.90 19.22 14.32
C GLU A 152 -3.28 17.85 14.03
N PHE A 153 -3.21 16.98 15.05
CA PHE A 153 -2.76 15.60 14.89
C PHE A 153 -3.62 14.82 13.88
N VAL A 154 -4.95 14.93 13.95
CA VAL A 154 -5.86 14.21 13.06
C VAL A 154 -5.71 14.72 11.63
N VAL A 155 -5.69 16.03 11.45
CA VAL A 155 -5.53 16.66 10.13
C VAL A 155 -4.18 16.29 9.50
N LYS A 156 -3.09 16.36 10.26
CA LYS A 156 -1.75 16.10 9.74
C LYS A 156 -1.47 14.62 9.47
N TYR A 157 -1.86 13.72 10.38
CA TYR A 157 -1.51 12.30 10.27
C TYR A 157 -2.52 11.49 9.46
N PHE A 158 -3.79 11.87 9.46
CA PHE A 158 -4.83 11.16 8.71
C PHE A 158 -5.20 11.92 7.44
N PHE A 159 -5.67 13.16 7.52
CA PHE A 159 -6.13 13.87 6.31
C PHE A 159 -5.00 14.05 5.29
N VAL A 160 -3.89 14.66 5.65
CA VAL A 160 -2.78 14.92 4.70
C VAL A 160 -2.19 13.62 4.13
N VAL A 161 -1.89 12.62 4.99
CA VAL A 161 -1.25 11.37 4.54
C VAL A 161 -2.22 10.51 3.73
N MET A 162 -3.49 10.39 4.14
CA MET A 162 -4.47 9.58 3.40
C MET A 162 -4.86 10.25 2.08
N SER A 163 -4.96 11.59 2.03
CA SER A 163 -5.16 12.30 0.76
C SER A 163 -3.98 12.10 -0.19
N ALA A 164 -2.74 12.16 0.31
CA ALA A 164 -1.55 11.88 -0.50
C ALA A 164 -1.55 10.42 -1.00
N LEU A 165 -1.92 9.47 -0.14
CA LEU A 165 -2.08 8.06 -0.51
C LEU A 165 -3.07 7.88 -1.68
N ILE A 166 -4.23 8.54 -1.66
CA ILE A 166 -5.20 8.42 -2.76
C ILE A 166 -4.59 8.94 -4.06
N VAL A 167 -3.95 10.10 -4.04
CA VAL A 167 -3.33 10.70 -5.23
C VAL A 167 -2.21 9.80 -5.78
N ILE A 168 -1.31 9.36 -4.91
CA ILE A 168 -0.21 8.44 -5.26
C ILE A 168 -0.76 7.11 -5.78
N GLY A 169 -1.79 6.56 -5.14
CA GLY A 169 -2.42 5.30 -5.51
C GLY A 169 -3.08 5.36 -6.88
N VAL A 170 -3.80 6.44 -7.19
CA VAL A 170 -4.43 6.65 -8.50
C VAL A 170 -3.38 6.82 -9.59
N ILE A 171 -2.34 7.63 -9.36
CA ILE A 171 -1.26 7.85 -10.34
C ILE A 171 -0.53 6.54 -10.64
N ASN A 172 -0.09 5.82 -9.61
CA ASN A 172 0.64 4.58 -9.82
C ASN A 172 -0.25 3.45 -10.35
N GLY A 173 -1.51 3.38 -9.93
CA GLY A 173 -2.46 2.37 -10.37
C GLY A 173 -2.95 2.56 -11.81
N LEU A 174 -3.19 3.81 -12.24
CA LEU A 174 -3.72 4.12 -13.58
C LEU A 174 -2.66 4.53 -14.61
N ILE A 175 -1.45 4.91 -14.20
CA ILE A 175 -0.40 5.35 -15.13
C ILE A 175 0.78 4.39 -15.11
N LEU A 176 1.40 4.20 -13.94
CA LEU A 176 2.63 3.41 -13.86
C LEU A 176 2.39 1.92 -14.16
N LEU A 177 1.32 1.35 -13.60
CA LEU A 177 0.98 -0.05 -13.79
C LEU A 177 0.62 -0.40 -15.26
N PRO A 178 -0.22 0.35 -15.99
CA PRO A 178 -0.49 0.08 -17.40
C PRO A 178 0.75 0.16 -18.29
N VAL A 179 1.65 1.11 -18.02
CA VAL A 179 2.91 1.22 -18.74
C VAL A 179 3.77 -0.02 -18.49
N LEU A 180 3.91 -0.46 -17.23
CA LEU A 180 4.60 -1.70 -16.89
C LEU A 180 3.97 -2.93 -17.56
N LEU A 181 2.64 -3.03 -17.56
CA LEU A 181 1.91 -4.12 -18.23
C LEU A 181 2.06 -4.08 -19.76
N SER A 182 2.17 -2.90 -20.37
CA SER A 182 2.41 -2.80 -21.82
C SER A 182 3.79 -3.32 -22.22
N LEU A 183 4.81 -3.10 -21.38
CA LEU A 183 6.19 -3.51 -21.62
C LEU A 183 6.45 -4.96 -21.22
N MET A 184 6.03 -5.31 -20.00
CA MET A 184 6.34 -6.56 -19.33
C MET A 184 5.11 -7.42 -19.04
N GLY A 185 3.93 -7.11 -19.58
CA GLY A 185 2.72 -7.89 -19.34
C GLY A 185 2.88 -9.35 -19.75
N ALA A 186 2.30 -10.26 -18.95
CA ALA A 186 2.33 -11.70 -19.22
C ALA A 186 1.91 -11.96 -20.68
N PRO A 187 2.64 -12.81 -21.43
CA PRO A 187 2.16 -13.35 -22.69
C PRO A 187 0.77 -13.94 -22.46
N GLN A 188 -0.11 -13.84 -23.45
CA GLN A 188 -1.40 -14.53 -23.39
C GLN A 188 -1.10 -16.03 -23.35
N GLU A 189 -1.20 -16.64 -22.17
CA GLU A 189 -1.20 -18.09 -22.06
C GLU A 189 -2.48 -18.55 -22.74
N TRP A 190 -2.29 -19.25 -23.86
CA TRP A 190 -3.37 -19.85 -24.63
C TRP A 190 -4.19 -20.69 -23.66
N ILE A 191 -5.41 -20.25 -23.38
CA ILE A 191 -6.44 -21.21 -23.00
C ILE A 191 -6.81 -21.86 -24.34
N LEU A 192 -6.16 -23.00 -24.62
CA LEU A 192 -6.71 -23.99 -25.56
C LEU A 192 -7.97 -24.59 -24.95
#